data_AF-A0A1G6JEB6-F1
#
_entry.id   AF-A0A1G6JEB6-F1
#
_cell.length_a   1.000
_cell.length_b   1.000
_cell.length_c   1.000
_cell.angle_alpha   90.00
_cell.angle_beta   90.00
_cell.angle_gamma   90.00
#
_symmetry.space_group_name_H-M   'P 1'
#
loop_
_entity.id
_entity.type
_entity.pdbx_description
1 polymer ?
#
loop_
_entity_poly.entity_id
_entity_poly.type
_entity_poly.pdbx_seq_one_letter_code
_entity_poly.pdbx_strand_id
1 'polypeptide(L)'
;MIGIERFGMAFEPRRMVYESSAFGGVRELLQPADGVAPTDHRYRAAMVQHLMATIARDEIRLAGRTLPQFLHDAGDVRGTSADRHRRIFRGETGAQYADLSFWAGHFPFIAVAAAKYIASWAPDEVIEEQARRRMPRF
;
A
#
# COMPACT_ATOMS: atom_id res chain seq x y z
N MET A 1 25.52 22.16 -9.63
CA MET A 1 24.48 22.24 -10.68
C MET A 1 23.84 20.86 -10.72
N ILE A 2 22.73 20.66 -9.99
CA ILE A 2 22.09 19.34 -9.86
C ILE A 2 21.11 19.20 -11.01
N GLY A 3 21.34 18.21 -11.86
CA GLY A 3 20.48 17.91 -13.00
C GLY A 3 19.08 17.55 -12.51
N ILE A 4 18.10 18.35 -12.92
CA ILE A 4 16.69 17.98 -12.83
C ILE A 4 16.48 16.94 -13.92
N GLU A 5 16.66 15.66 -13.57
CA GLU A 5 16.26 14.57 -14.45
C GLU A 5 14.75 14.61 -14.65
N ARG A 6 14.36 14.53 -15.92
CA ARG A 6 13.00 14.67 -16.42
C ARG A 6 12.06 13.62 -15.80
N PHE A 7 10.92 14.09 -15.30
CA PHE A 7 9.76 13.29 -14.90
C PHE A 7 9.35 12.33 -16.03
N GLY A 8 9.39 11.03 -15.73
CA GLY A 8 8.95 9.98 -16.63
C GLY A 8 9.12 8.55 -16.09
N MET A 9 9.69 8.34 -14.90
CA MET A 9 9.74 7.00 -14.30
C MET A 9 8.45 6.72 -13.53
N ALA A 10 7.74 5.67 -13.94
CA ALA A 10 6.61 5.12 -13.19
C ALA A 10 7.04 4.89 -11.74
N PHE A 11 6.19 5.27 -10.79
CA PHE A 11 6.47 5.09 -9.37
C PHE A 11 6.61 3.60 -9.04
N GLU A 12 7.78 3.20 -8.54
CA GLU A 12 8.11 1.84 -8.08
C GLU A 12 8.25 1.82 -6.54
N PRO A 13 7.17 1.51 -5.79
CA PRO A 13 7.16 1.49 -4.33
C PRO A 13 8.34 0.74 -3.69
N ARG A 14 8.75 -0.39 -4.27
CA ARG A 14 9.84 -1.21 -3.73
C ARG A 14 11.20 -0.52 -3.74
N ARG A 15 11.38 0.56 -4.51
CA ARG A 15 12.62 1.37 -4.51
C ARG A 15 12.69 2.35 -3.33
N MET A 16 11.59 2.55 -2.60
CA MET A 16 11.55 3.44 -1.45
C MET A 16 12.05 2.77 -0.16
N VAL A 17 12.31 1.46 -0.19
CA VAL A 17 12.66 0.64 0.98
C VAL A 17 14.04 0.04 0.83
N TYR A 18 14.70 -0.20 1.96
CA TYR A 18 16.05 -0.75 2.01
C TYR A 18 16.14 -2.12 1.31
N GLU A 19 15.23 -3.04 1.67
CA GLU A 19 15.18 -4.38 1.08
C GLU A 19 13.96 -4.53 0.17
N SER A 20 14.14 -4.29 -1.14
CA SER A 20 13.05 -4.37 -2.11
C SER A 20 12.42 -5.76 -2.22
N SER A 21 13.17 -6.84 -1.98
CA SER A 21 12.69 -8.23 -2.03
C SER A 21 11.69 -8.56 -0.91
N ALA A 22 11.76 -7.86 0.22
CA ALA A 22 10.86 -8.03 1.34
C ALA A 22 9.48 -7.37 1.12
N PHE A 23 9.33 -6.57 0.06
CA PHE A 23 8.10 -5.82 -0.20
C PHE A 23 6.88 -6.73 -0.39
N GLY A 24 5.87 -6.56 0.46
CA GLY A 24 4.67 -7.39 0.49
C GLY A 24 4.92 -8.85 0.91
N GLY A 25 6.14 -9.18 1.38
CA GLY A 25 6.54 -10.53 1.76
C GLY A 25 6.73 -10.74 3.26
N VAL A 26 6.89 -9.65 4.03
CA VAL A 26 7.06 -9.64 5.49
C VAL A 26 5.97 -8.81 6.16
N ARG A 27 5.78 -8.99 7.47
CA ARG A 27 4.70 -8.33 8.23
C ARG A 27 5.11 -7.00 8.83
N GLU A 28 6.40 -6.82 9.04
CA GLU A 28 7.01 -5.65 9.65
C GLU A 28 7.08 -4.49 8.66
N LEU A 29 7.02 -3.26 9.18
CA LEU A 29 7.33 -2.08 8.37
C LEU A 29 8.80 -2.16 7.93
N LEU A 30 9.02 -1.91 6.64
CA LEU A 30 10.35 -1.92 6.07
C LEU A 30 11.08 -0.62 6.36
N GLN A 31 12.40 -0.67 6.55
CA GLN A 31 13.20 0.54 6.66
C GLN A 31 13.24 1.29 5.31
N PRO A 32 13.34 2.63 5.33
CA PRO A 32 13.49 3.41 4.10
C PRO A 32 14.83 3.09 3.41
N ALA A 33 14.87 3.24 2.09
CA ALA A 33 16.11 3.12 1.32
C ALA A 33 17.12 4.23 1.66
N ASP A 34 18.38 4.03 1.29
CA ASP A 34 19.42 5.05 1.47
C ASP A 34 19.02 6.37 0.79
N GLY A 35 19.13 7.47 1.53
CA GLY A 35 18.75 8.80 1.05
C GLY A 35 17.23 9.06 1.03
N VAL A 36 16.39 8.12 1.48
CA VAL A 36 14.95 8.30 1.63
C VAL A 36 14.63 8.60 3.10
N ALA A 37 13.98 9.74 3.35
CA ALA A 37 13.52 10.09 4.70
C ALA A 37 12.25 9.28 5.07
N PRO A 38 12.07 8.87 6.34
CA PRO A 38 10.82 8.26 6.82
C PRO A 38 9.57 9.14 6.65
N THR A 39 9.76 10.45 6.50
CA THR A 39 8.70 11.43 6.27
C THR A 39 8.39 11.65 4.78
N ASP A 40 9.17 11.08 3.85
CA ASP A 40 8.90 11.18 2.41
C ASP A 40 7.54 10.54 2.09
N HIS A 41 6.65 11.31 1.46
CA HIS A 41 5.31 10.87 1.09
C HIS A 41 5.32 9.63 0.17
N ARG A 42 6.35 9.46 -0.66
CA ARG A 42 6.50 8.30 -1.53
C ARG A 42 6.84 7.04 -0.73
N TYR A 43 7.69 7.17 0.30
CA TYR A 43 7.97 6.06 1.22
C TYR A 43 6.73 5.69 2.04
N ARG A 44 6.02 6.70 2.58
CA ARG A 44 4.76 6.49 3.29
C ARG A 44 3.71 5.80 2.40
N ALA A 45 3.56 6.21 1.16
CA ALA A 45 2.68 5.54 0.20
C ALA A 45 3.13 4.09 -0.08
N ALA A 46 4.45 3.85 -0.19
CA ALA A 46 5.00 2.52 -0.34
C ALA A 46 4.70 1.62 0.86
N MET A 47 4.72 2.14 2.09
CA MET A 47 4.34 1.39 3.30
C MET A 47 2.86 1.04 3.36
N VAL A 48 1.97 1.94 2.93
CA VAL A 48 0.54 1.60 2.80
C VAL A 48 0.35 0.44 1.82
N GLN A 49 1.00 0.50 0.66
CA GLN A 49 0.92 -0.57 -0.34
C GLN A 49 1.58 -1.87 0.15
N HIS A 50 2.69 -1.79 0.89
CA HIS A 50 3.33 -2.94 1.51
C HIS A 50 2.37 -3.66 2.46
N LEU A 51 1.73 -2.93 3.38
CA LEU A 51 0.76 -3.49 4.33
C LEU A 51 -0.41 -4.15 3.60
N MET A 52 -0.99 -3.47 2.61
CA MET A 52 -2.05 -4.02 1.77
C MET A 52 -1.63 -5.33 1.11
N ALA A 53 -0.45 -5.37 0.49
CA ALA A 53 0.05 -6.54 -0.21
C ALA A 53 0.32 -7.72 0.74
N THR A 54 0.93 -7.46 1.90
CA THR A 54 1.20 -8.48 2.91
C THR A 54 -0.10 -9.09 3.44
N ILE A 55 -1.05 -8.25 3.87
CA ILE A 55 -2.33 -8.72 4.40
C ILE A 55 -3.10 -9.51 3.35
N ALA A 56 -3.25 -8.98 2.13
CA ALA A 56 -3.97 -9.67 1.07
C ALA A 56 -3.35 -11.03 0.72
N ARG A 57 -2.01 -11.14 0.68
CA ARG A 57 -1.33 -12.43 0.46
C ARG A 57 -1.59 -13.41 1.59
N ASP A 58 -1.52 -12.95 2.83
CA ASP A 58 -1.77 -13.79 3.99
C ASP A 58 -3.21 -14.30 3.99
N GLU A 59 -4.21 -13.45 3.74
CA GLU A 59 -5.62 -13.84 3.67
C GLU A 59 -5.89 -14.84 2.53
N ILE A 60 -5.35 -14.58 1.33
CA ILE A 60 -5.48 -15.51 0.20
C ILE A 60 -4.86 -16.88 0.54
N ARG A 61 -3.68 -16.87 1.19
CA ARG A 61 -2.98 -18.09 1.61
C ARG A 61 -3.76 -18.84 2.69
N LEU A 62 -4.29 -18.14 3.69
CA LEU A 62 -5.10 -18.73 4.77
C LEU A 62 -6.39 -19.34 4.23
N ALA A 63 -6.97 -18.76 3.18
CA ALA A 63 -8.11 -19.32 2.46
C ALA A 63 -7.76 -20.53 1.55
N GLY A 64 -6.48 -20.94 1.50
CA GLY A 64 -6.03 -22.05 0.65
C GLY A 64 -6.10 -21.76 -0.84
N ARG A 65 -6.08 -20.48 -1.24
CA ARG A 65 -6.22 -20.05 -2.64
C ARG A 65 -4.92 -19.48 -3.18
N THR A 66 -4.82 -19.44 -4.50
CA THR A 66 -3.83 -18.65 -5.22
C THR A 66 -4.43 -17.30 -5.63
N LEU A 67 -3.59 -16.29 -5.89
CA LEU A 67 -4.06 -14.98 -6.37
C LEU A 67 -4.93 -15.08 -7.64
N PRO A 68 -4.58 -15.87 -8.69
CA PRO A 68 -5.46 -16.04 -9.85
C PRO A 68 -6.83 -16.64 -9.51
N GLN A 69 -6.87 -17.66 -8.63
CA GLN A 69 -8.14 -18.26 -8.20
C GLN A 69 -8.99 -17.24 -7.44
N PHE A 70 -8.39 -16.52 -6.50
CA PHE A 70 -9.10 -15.47 -5.76
C PHE A 70 -9.68 -14.40 -6.69
N LEU A 71 -8.88 -13.88 -7.63
CA LEU A 71 -9.34 -12.84 -8.56
C LEU A 71 -10.41 -13.33 -9.52
N HIS A 72 -10.34 -14.60 -9.94
CA HIS A 72 -11.41 -15.23 -10.73
C HIS A 72 -12.74 -15.25 -9.95
N ASP A 73 -12.70 -15.61 -8.67
CA ASP A 73 -13.90 -15.70 -7.82
C ASP A 73 -14.45 -14.34 -7.38
N ALA A 74 -13.57 -13.33 -7.24
CA ALA A 74 -13.94 -11.97 -6.85
C ALA A 74 -14.77 -11.23 -7.92
N GLY A 75 -14.86 -11.78 -9.14
CA GLY A 75 -15.60 -11.20 -10.26
C GLY A 75 -14.74 -10.29 -11.14
N ASP A 76 -15.20 -10.06 -12.37
CA ASP A 76 -14.46 -9.30 -13.39
C ASP A 76 -14.50 -7.79 -13.08
N VAL A 77 -13.53 -7.32 -12.29
CA VAL A 77 -13.26 -5.90 -12.15
C VAL A 77 -12.41 -5.47 -13.35
N ARG A 78 -12.96 -4.62 -14.23
CA ARG A 78 -12.21 -4.13 -15.40
C ARG A 78 -10.85 -3.57 -14.97
N GLY A 79 -9.76 -4.18 -15.47
CA GLY A 79 -8.38 -3.75 -15.19
C GLY A 79 -7.62 -4.57 -14.13
N THR A 80 -8.17 -5.68 -13.61
CA THR A 80 -7.54 -6.50 -12.56
C THR A 80 -6.91 -7.81 -13.07
N SER A 81 -5.98 -7.74 -14.03
CA SER A 81 -5.24 -8.95 -14.40
C SER A 81 -4.38 -9.45 -13.23
N ALA A 82 -4.28 -10.77 -13.05
CA ALA A 82 -3.45 -11.36 -12.00
C ALA A 82 -2.00 -10.87 -12.06
N ASP A 83 -1.47 -10.64 -13.27
CA ASP A 83 -0.11 -10.10 -13.45
C ASP A 83 0.03 -8.67 -12.96
N ARG A 84 -0.97 -7.82 -13.18
CA ARG A 84 -0.97 -6.46 -12.61
C ARG A 84 -0.93 -6.52 -11.09
N HIS A 85 -1.77 -7.34 -10.46
CA HIS A 85 -1.79 -7.50 -9.01
C HIS A 85 -0.48 -8.10 -8.47
N ARG A 86 0.15 -9.04 -9.17
CA ARG A 86 1.49 -9.53 -8.80
C ARG A 86 2.53 -8.41 -8.77
N ARG A 87 2.56 -7.54 -9.79
CA ARG A 87 3.48 -6.40 -9.83
C ARG A 87 3.21 -5.41 -8.69
N ILE A 88 1.94 -5.13 -8.40
CA ILE A 88 1.54 -4.30 -7.25
C ILE A 88 2.03 -4.93 -5.94
N PHE A 89 1.79 -6.23 -5.76
CA PHE A 89 2.17 -6.96 -4.56
C PHE A 89 3.68 -7.13 -4.38
N ARG A 90 4.48 -6.87 -5.42
CA ARG A 90 5.94 -6.83 -5.36
C ARG A 90 6.48 -5.39 -5.32
N GLY A 91 5.60 -4.38 -5.35
CA GLY A 91 5.98 -2.97 -5.41
C GLY A 91 6.69 -2.56 -6.71
N GLU A 92 6.55 -3.34 -7.79
CA GLU A 92 7.07 -3.03 -9.13
C GLU A 92 6.22 -1.97 -9.84
N THR A 93 5.01 -1.71 -9.33
CA THR A 93 4.15 -0.63 -9.80
C THR A 93 3.31 -0.09 -8.64
N GLY A 94 3.00 1.20 -8.67
CA GLY A 94 2.16 1.84 -7.67
C GLY A 94 0.71 1.33 -7.70
N ALA A 95 0.18 1.02 -6.52
CA ALA A 95 -1.24 0.81 -6.32
C ALA A 95 -2.01 2.11 -6.50
N GLN A 96 -3.18 2.04 -7.11
CA GLN A 96 -4.14 3.13 -7.17
C GLN A 96 -5.11 3.03 -5.99
N TYR A 97 -5.85 4.10 -5.72
CA TYR A 97 -6.89 4.07 -4.68
C TYR A 97 -7.97 3.01 -4.95
N ALA A 98 -8.25 2.73 -6.24
CA ALA A 98 -9.13 1.64 -6.64
C ALA A 98 -8.61 0.26 -6.18
N ASP A 99 -7.29 0.03 -6.21
CA ASP A 99 -6.69 -1.21 -5.72
C ASP A 99 -6.87 -1.34 -4.21
N LEU A 100 -6.58 -0.26 -3.47
CA LEU A 100 -6.78 -0.23 -2.02
C LEU A 100 -8.25 -0.49 -1.66
N SER A 101 -9.18 0.13 -2.40
CA SER A 101 -10.62 -0.03 -2.17
C SER A 101 -11.10 -1.44 -2.47
N PHE A 102 -10.62 -2.04 -3.57
CA PHE A 102 -10.89 -3.43 -3.93
C PHE A 102 -10.42 -4.38 -2.81
N TRP A 103 -9.14 -4.29 -2.43
CA TRP A 103 -8.58 -5.18 -1.42
C TRP A 103 -9.20 -4.96 -0.03
N ALA A 104 -9.46 -3.71 0.36
CA ALA A 104 -10.13 -3.40 1.62
C ALA A 104 -11.59 -3.87 1.65
N GLY A 105 -12.29 -3.89 0.51
CA GLY A 105 -13.65 -4.43 0.40
C GLY A 105 -13.71 -5.95 0.65
N HIS A 106 -12.66 -6.67 0.24
CA HIS A 106 -12.55 -8.11 0.49
C HIS A 106 -11.91 -8.46 1.83
N PHE A 107 -10.92 -7.67 2.28
CA PHE A 107 -10.18 -7.86 3.51
C PHE A 107 -10.19 -6.57 4.34
N PRO A 108 -11.22 -6.33 5.16
CA PRO A 108 -11.41 -5.06 5.87
C PRO A 108 -10.24 -4.64 6.77
N PHE A 109 -9.45 -5.61 7.24
CA PHE A 109 -8.26 -5.33 8.04
C PHE A 109 -7.21 -4.47 7.30
N ILE A 110 -7.21 -4.49 5.96
CA ILE A 110 -6.36 -3.61 5.14
C ILE A 110 -6.68 -2.13 5.39
N ALA A 111 -7.96 -1.75 5.43
CA ALA A 111 -8.35 -0.37 5.70
C ALA A 111 -7.93 0.06 7.12
N VAL A 112 -8.10 -0.83 8.10
CA VAL A 112 -7.70 -0.57 9.49
C VAL A 112 -6.18 -0.38 9.59
N ALA A 113 -5.40 -1.26 8.96
CA ALA A 113 -3.93 -1.17 8.97
C ALA A 113 -3.44 0.10 8.28
N ALA A 114 -3.99 0.43 7.11
CA ALA A 114 -3.67 1.66 6.38
C ALA A 114 -4.02 2.90 7.21
N ALA A 115 -5.22 2.95 7.81
CA ALA A 115 -5.65 4.07 8.64
C ALA A 115 -4.76 4.25 9.86
N LYS A 116 -4.42 3.17 10.58
CA LYS A 116 -3.49 3.21 11.72
C LYS A 116 -2.11 3.73 11.31
N TYR A 117 -1.59 3.26 10.18
CA TYR A 117 -0.31 3.75 9.68
C TYR A 117 -0.37 5.23 9.29
N ILE A 118 -1.41 5.67 8.60
CA ILE A 118 -1.60 7.09 8.23
C ILE A 118 -1.72 7.99 9.47
N ALA A 119 -2.50 7.55 10.47
CA ALA A 119 -2.67 8.29 11.72
C ALA A 119 -1.35 8.49 12.45
N SER A 120 -0.44 7.51 12.41
CA SER A 120 0.88 7.61 13.05
C SER A 120 1.79 8.73 12.53
N TRP A 121 1.43 9.38 11.42
CA TRP A 121 2.23 10.45 10.82
C TRP A 121 2.03 11.81 11.50
N ALA A 122 0.94 11.97 12.26
CA ALA A 122 0.59 13.20 12.93
C ALA A 122 0.54 12.96 14.45
N PRO A 123 0.88 13.97 15.27
CA PRO A 123 0.64 13.91 16.72
C PRO A 123 -0.86 13.76 17.03
N ASP A 124 -1.18 13.03 18.09
CA ASP A 124 -2.57 12.75 18.49
C ASP A 124 -3.34 14.07 18.74
N GLU A 125 -2.70 15.09 19.29
CA GLU A 125 -3.31 16.38 19.57
C GLU A 125 -3.79 17.09 18.29
N VAL A 126 -3.09 16.89 17.18
CA VAL A 126 -3.46 17.46 15.87
C VAL A 126 -4.68 16.74 15.31
N ILE A 127 -4.74 15.41 15.48
CA ILE A 127 -5.84 14.58 14.99
C ILE A 127 -7.12 14.92 15.77
N GLU A 128 -7.06 14.98 17.10
CA GLU A 128 -8.20 15.29 17.96
C GLU A 128 -8.77 16.68 17.67
N GLU A 129 -7.91 17.69 17.50
CA GLU A 129 -8.34 19.05 17.21
C GLU A 129 -9.04 19.16 15.85
N GLN A 130 -8.57 18.43 14.84
CA GLN A 130 -9.22 18.39 13.53
C GLN A 130 -10.55 17.62 13.55
N ALA A 131 -10.60 16.49 14.27
CA ALA A 131 -11.80 15.68 14.42
C ALA A 131 -12.94 16.48 15.06
N ARG A 132 -12.65 17.26 16.12
CA ARG A 132 -13.61 18.16 16.77
C ARG A 132 -14.23 19.19 15.81
N ARG A 133 -13.47 19.64 14.81
CA ARG A 133 -13.87 20.73 13.93
C ARG A 133 -14.68 20.28 12.72
N ARG A 134 -14.45 19.08 12.14
CA ARG A 134 -14.82 18.84 10.72
C ARG A 134 -15.19 17.43 10.27
N MET A 135 -15.34 16.42 11.13
CA MET A 135 -15.67 15.08 10.59
C MET A 135 -17.08 15.03 9.96
N PRO A 136 -17.21 14.73 8.65
CA PRO A 136 -18.50 14.43 8.04
C PRO A 136 -19.05 13.13 8.64
N ARG A 137 -20.33 13.11 8.98
CA ARG A 137 -21.05 11.88 9.31
C ARG A 137 -21.48 11.24 7.99
N PHE A 138 -20.93 10.07 7.70
CA PHE A 138 -21.33 9.22 6.58
C PHE A 138 -22.35 8.19 7.04
#